data_AF-A0A5C7PJN7-F1
#
_entry.id   AF-A0A5C7PJN7-F1
#
_cell.length_a   1.000
_cell.length_b   1.000
_cell.length_c   1.000
_cell.angle_alpha   90.00
_cell.angle_beta   90.00
_cell.angle_gamma   90.00
#
_symmetry.space_group_name_H-M   'P 1'
#
loop_
_entity.id
_entity.type
_entity.pdbx_description
1 polymer ?
#
loop_
_entity_poly.entity_id
_entity_poly.type
_entity_poly.pdbx_seq_one_letter_code
_entity_poly.pdbx_strand_id
1 'polypeptide(L)'
;MRPEFVNYWCGCDPRTSTFCAEARRYLNTQKRDAGQMSLLFDAHIGAAEVCLGLREIKSFQDVPQLPTNHYEIDVEWRHIEDSIQEHIEKDGLDLLPRFQRGHVWTEAQQVAYVANMLHGCEVARTIIFNHSRWDELPVRPPKGTMVIVDGLQRLEAVRKFMRNDLAVFGMKYAEFKGSLRMQYARFRIRITKLATEAAAIRFYLALNAGGTQHTDEEIARVRELLSTVECT
;
A
#
# COMPACT_ATOMS: atom_id res chain seq x y z
N MET A 1 -12.93 -20.72 -12.93
CA MET A 1 -11.66 -19.96 -12.80
C MET A 1 -10.69 -20.83 -12.01
N ARG A 2 -9.42 -20.98 -12.44
CA ARG A 2 -8.47 -21.78 -11.65
C ARG A 2 -8.23 -21.09 -10.28
N PRO A 3 -8.05 -21.84 -9.17
CA PRO A 3 -7.93 -21.28 -7.82
C PRO A 3 -6.87 -20.17 -7.69
N GLU A 4 -5.81 -20.22 -8.50
CA GLU A 4 -4.74 -19.22 -8.55
C GLU A 4 -5.16 -17.81 -8.98
N PHE A 5 -6.35 -17.63 -9.58
CA PHE A 5 -6.87 -16.31 -9.97
C PHE A 5 -7.94 -15.77 -9.02
N VAL A 6 -8.31 -16.52 -7.97
CA VAL A 6 -9.12 -16.05 -6.84
C VAL A 6 -8.23 -15.12 -6.01
N ASN A 7 -7.95 -13.95 -6.57
CA ASN A 7 -7.18 -12.92 -5.95
C ASN A 7 -7.92 -12.44 -4.70
N TYR A 8 -7.19 -12.49 -3.58
CA TYR A 8 -7.23 -11.82 -2.26
C TYR A 8 -8.32 -10.79 -1.88
N TRP A 9 -9.19 -10.38 -2.80
CA TRP A 9 -10.33 -9.50 -2.59
C TRP A 9 -11.45 -10.10 -1.73
N CYS A 10 -11.57 -11.43 -1.59
CA CYS A 10 -12.53 -12.01 -0.62
C CYS A 10 -11.93 -12.28 0.76
N GLY A 11 -10.63 -12.01 0.96
CA GLY A 11 -9.90 -12.41 2.17
C GLY A 11 -9.73 -13.94 2.33
N CYS A 12 -10.10 -14.73 1.31
CA CYS A 12 -9.96 -16.18 1.32
C CYS A 12 -8.55 -16.56 0.84
N ASP A 13 -7.89 -17.51 1.50
CA ASP A 13 -6.66 -18.11 1.00
C ASP A 13 -7.01 -19.08 -0.14
N PRO A 14 -6.59 -18.81 -1.40
CA PRO A 14 -6.91 -19.65 -2.55
C PRO A 14 -6.37 -21.08 -2.43
N ARG A 15 -5.43 -21.33 -1.50
CA ARG A 15 -4.88 -22.66 -1.20
C ARG A 15 -5.80 -23.50 -0.31
N THR A 16 -6.80 -22.90 0.33
CA THR A 16 -7.65 -23.57 1.35
C THR A 16 -9.05 -23.94 0.86
N SER A 17 -9.46 -23.50 -0.34
CA SER A 17 -10.77 -23.80 -0.94
C SER A 17 -12.00 -23.38 -0.10
N THR A 18 -11.82 -22.64 0.99
CA THR A 18 -12.88 -22.27 1.93
C THR A 18 -13.49 -20.92 1.56
N PHE A 19 -14.76 -20.93 1.11
CA PHE A 19 -15.55 -19.70 0.95
C PHE A 19 -15.73 -18.98 2.31
N CYS A 20 -15.29 -17.73 2.39
CA CYS A 20 -15.46 -16.89 3.58
C CYS A 20 -16.95 -16.69 3.93
N ALA A 21 -17.27 -16.57 5.22
CA ALA A 21 -18.61 -16.31 5.73
C ALA A 21 -19.25 -15.03 5.15
N GLU A 22 -18.44 -14.03 4.78
CA GLU A 22 -18.90 -12.81 4.10
C GLU A 22 -19.42 -13.07 2.69
N ALA A 23 -18.80 -13.99 1.94
CA ALA A 23 -19.29 -14.39 0.62
C ALA A 23 -20.68 -15.06 0.70
N ARG A 24 -20.91 -15.85 1.76
CA ARG A 24 -22.23 -16.45 2.04
C ARG A 24 -23.25 -15.40 2.47
N ARG A 25 -22.83 -14.39 3.23
CA ARG A 25 -23.69 -13.28 3.66
C ARG A 25 -24.09 -12.42 2.47
N TYR A 26 -23.16 -12.12 1.58
CA TYR A 26 -23.35 -11.38 0.33
C TYR A 26 -24.41 -12.04 -0.58
N LEU A 27 -24.31 -13.35 -0.80
CA LEU A 27 -25.32 -14.15 -1.53
C LEU A 27 -26.73 -14.06 -0.92
N ASN A 28 -26.82 -13.93 0.41
CA ASN A 28 -28.09 -13.83 1.11
C ASN A 28 -28.69 -12.41 1.08
N THR A 29 -27.87 -11.35 0.98
CA THR A 29 -28.32 -9.95 0.92
C THR A 29 -28.83 -9.57 -0.47
N GLN A 30 -28.22 -10.10 -1.55
CA GLN A 30 -28.68 -9.95 -2.94
C GLN A 30 -30.15 -10.35 -3.17
N LYS A 31 -30.69 -11.26 -2.35
CA LYS A 31 -32.11 -11.66 -2.40
C LYS A 31 -33.08 -10.60 -1.86
N ARG A 32 -32.60 -9.57 -1.14
CA ARG A 32 -33.47 -8.66 -0.36
C ARG A 32 -33.62 -7.27 -0.95
N ASP A 33 -32.60 -6.70 -1.60
CA ASP A 33 -32.65 -5.30 -2.06
C ASP A 33 -32.20 -5.17 -3.51
N ALA A 34 -33.15 -5.25 -4.44
CA ALA A 34 -32.95 -5.01 -5.88
C ALA A 34 -33.19 -3.53 -6.28
N GLY A 35 -33.10 -2.59 -5.33
CA GLY A 35 -33.47 -1.19 -5.53
C GLY A 35 -32.31 -0.22 -5.34
N GLN A 36 -31.81 0.33 -6.47
CA GLN A 36 -30.88 1.46 -6.59
C GLN A 36 -29.57 1.37 -5.76
N MET A 37 -28.59 0.70 -6.34
CA MET A 37 -27.20 0.78 -5.92
C MET A 37 -26.47 1.89 -6.70
N SER A 38 -25.50 2.56 -6.08
CA SER A 38 -24.69 3.59 -6.77
C SER A 38 -23.70 2.94 -7.76
N LEU A 39 -23.32 3.63 -8.83
CA LEU A 39 -22.35 3.12 -9.82
C LEU A 39 -21.01 2.68 -9.20
N LEU A 40 -20.56 3.38 -8.15
CA LEU A 40 -19.36 3.01 -7.39
C LEU A 40 -19.57 1.71 -6.61
N PHE A 41 -20.78 1.49 -6.09
CA PHE A 41 -21.14 0.24 -5.44
C PHE A 41 -21.22 -0.91 -6.44
N ASP A 42 -21.85 -0.71 -7.61
CA ASP A 42 -21.94 -1.74 -8.67
C ASP A 42 -20.57 -2.17 -9.20
N ALA A 43 -19.62 -1.24 -9.33
CA ALA A 43 -18.23 -1.54 -9.69
C ALA A 43 -17.53 -2.35 -8.58
N HIS A 44 -17.74 -1.98 -7.31
CA HIS A 44 -17.18 -2.70 -6.15
C HIS A 44 -17.79 -4.11 -6.01
N ILE A 45 -19.07 -4.24 -6.35
CA ILE A 45 -19.80 -5.50 -6.40
C ILE A 45 -19.32 -6.36 -7.55
N GLY A 46 -19.18 -5.82 -8.76
CA GLY A 46 -18.64 -6.56 -9.90
C GLY A 46 -17.23 -7.08 -9.62
N ALA A 47 -16.41 -6.26 -8.95
CA ALA A 47 -15.10 -6.67 -8.43
C ALA A 47 -15.19 -7.86 -7.47
N ALA A 48 -16.06 -7.76 -6.47
CA ALA A 48 -16.27 -8.82 -5.50
C ALA A 48 -16.82 -10.10 -6.14
N GLU A 49 -17.77 -10.01 -7.08
CA GLU A 49 -18.38 -11.15 -7.75
C GLU A 49 -17.40 -11.90 -8.65
N VAL A 50 -16.53 -11.17 -9.37
CA VAL A 50 -15.44 -11.77 -10.15
C VAL A 50 -14.47 -12.49 -9.22
N CYS A 51 -14.05 -11.83 -8.14
CA CYS A 51 -13.13 -12.43 -7.17
C CYS A 51 -13.74 -13.60 -6.39
N LEU A 52 -15.06 -13.68 -6.25
CA LEU A 52 -15.78 -14.81 -5.65
C LEU A 52 -16.11 -15.93 -6.67
N GLY A 53 -15.73 -15.77 -7.94
CA GLY A 53 -16.07 -16.72 -9.01
C GLY A 53 -17.57 -16.74 -9.35
N LEU A 54 -18.34 -15.75 -8.89
CA LEU A 54 -19.77 -15.58 -9.14
C LEU A 54 -20.04 -14.82 -10.45
N ARG A 55 -19.03 -14.12 -10.98
CA ARG A 55 -19.05 -13.44 -12.27
C ARG A 55 -17.87 -13.90 -13.13
N GLU A 56 -18.17 -14.28 -14.36
CA GLU A 56 -17.16 -14.69 -15.34
C GLU A 56 -16.59 -13.45 -16.03
N ILE A 57 -15.25 -13.32 -16.06
CA ILE A 57 -14.58 -12.29 -16.87
C ILE A 57 -14.63 -12.73 -18.34
N LYS A 58 -15.38 -12.01 -19.18
CA LYS A 58 -15.50 -12.31 -20.62
C LYS A 58 -14.75 -11.31 -21.49
N SER A 59 -14.45 -10.13 -20.95
CA SER A 59 -13.80 -9.03 -21.64
C SER A 59 -12.88 -8.25 -20.69
N PHE A 60 -12.00 -7.40 -21.23
CA PHE A 60 -11.16 -6.51 -20.41
C PHE A 60 -12.00 -5.55 -19.55
N GLN A 61 -13.20 -5.19 -19.98
CA GLN A 61 -14.14 -4.34 -19.24
C GLN A 61 -14.71 -5.05 -18.00
N ASP A 62 -14.72 -6.38 -17.98
CA ASP A 62 -15.14 -7.16 -16.81
C ASP A 62 -14.04 -7.29 -15.75
N VAL A 63 -12.81 -6.86 -16.06
CA VAL A 63 -11.67 -6.94 -15.13
C VAL A 63 -11.83 -5.88 -14.04
N PRO A 64 -11.94 -6.29 -12.76
CA PRO A 64 -12.02 -5.36 -11.64
C PRO A 64 -10.83 -4.42 -11.59
N GLN A 65 -11.10 -3.12 -11.51
CA GLN A 65 -10.05 -2.10 -11.40
C GLN A 65 -9.75 -1.79 -9.93
N LEU A 66 -8.48 -1.54 -9.62
CA LEU A 66 -8.08 -0.97 -8.34
C LEU A 66 -8.64 0.45 -8.20
N PRO A 67 -8.81 0.95 -6.96
CA PRO A 67 -9.30 2.30 -6.74
C PRO A 67 -8.47 3.36 -7.45
N THR A 68 -9.19 4.32 -8.05
CA THR A 68 -8.60 5.48 -8.68
C THR A 68 -7.87 6.35 -7.67
N ASN A 69 -6.86 7.06 -8.14
CA ASN A 69 -6.22 8.10 -7.35
C ASN A 69 -7.15 9.32 -7.24
N HIS A 70 -7.28 9.90 -6.06
CA HIS A 70 -8.02 11.15 -5.84
C HIS A 70 -7.09 12.35 -5.62
N TYR A 71 -5.88 12.12 -5.11
CA TYR A 71 -4.90 13.17 -4.88
C TYR A 71 -3.49 12.56 -4.85
N GLU A 72 -2.53 13.24 -5.47
CA GLU A 72 -1.14 12.82 -5.43
C GLU A 72 -0.21 14.02 -5.39
N ILE A 73 0.79 13.94 -4.53
CA ILE A 73 1.79 14.97 -4.33
C ILE A 73 3.15 14.33 -4.04
N ASP A 74 4.22 15.00 -4.46
CA ASP A 74 5.57 14.66 -4.02
C ASP A 74 5.90 15.43 -2.72
N VAL A 75 6.19 14.70 -1.64
CA VAL A 75 6.59 15.25 -0.34
C VAL A 75 8.07 14.99 -0.11
N GLU A 76 8.82 16.06 0.07
CA GLU A 76 10.24 16.03 0.40
C GLU A 76 10.49 15.40 1.78
N TRP A 77 11.56 14.63 1.94
CA TRP A 77 11.85 13.95 3.22
C TRP A 77 12.00 14.91 4.41
N ARG A 78 12.51 16.13 4.17
CA ARG A 78 12.62 17.15 5.23
C ARG A 78 11.27 17.61 5.80
N HIS A 79 10.19 17.43 5.04
CA HIS A 79 8.83 17.81 5.43
C HIS A 79 7.99 16.60 5.86
N ILE A 80 8.59 15.40 5.92
CA ILE A 80 7.80 14.18 6.13
C ILE A 80 7.19 14.11 7.52
N GLU A 81 7.90 14.56 8.56
CA GLU A 81 7.37 14.57 9.93
C GLU A 81 6.19 15.54 10.05
N ASP A 82 6.35 16.77 9.55
CA ASP A 82 5.30 17.78 9.57
C ASP A 82 4.07 17.34 8.75
N SER A 83 4.29 16.77 7.56
CA SER A 83 3.22 16.26 6.71
C SER A 83 2.45 15.11 7.36
N ILE A 84 3.15 14.18 8.02
CA ILE A 84 2.49 13.08 8.75
C ILE A 84 1.73 13.61 9.96
N GLN A 85 2.30 14.54 10.72
CA GLN A 85 1.64 15.14 11.87
C GLN A 85 0.39 15.91 11.44
N GLU A 86 0.46 16.66 10.35
CA GLU A 86 -0.68 17.36 9.77
C GLU A 86 -1.80 16.39 9.41
N HIS A 87 -1.49 15.28 8.74
CA HIS A 87 -2.47 14.25 8.41
C HIS A 87 -3.05 13.54 9.64
N ILE A 88 -2.27 13.35 10.72
CA ILE A 88 -2.78 12.83 11.99
C ILE A 88 -3.83 13.77 12.57
N GLU A 89 -3.54 15.07 12.59
CA GLU A 89 -4.41 16.08 13.22
C GLU A 89 -5.62 16.46 12.38
N LYS A 90 -5.43 16.61 11.07
CA LYS A 90 -6.45 17.14 10.15
C LYS A 90 -7.26 16.07 9.45
N ASP A 91 -6.68 14.88 9.25
CA ASP A 91 -7.30 13.80 8.48
C ASP A 91 -7.52 12.52 9.31
N GLY A 92 -7.12 12.53 10.58
CA GLY A 92 -7.28 11.39 11.48
C GLY A 92 -6.45 10.18 11.01
N LEU A 93 -5.24 10.41 10.49
CA LEU A 93 -4.34 9.37 10.01
C LEU A 93 -4.01 8.33 11.09
N ASP A 94 -4.23 7.07 10.77
CA ASP A 94 -3.69 5.92 11.48
C ASP A 94 -2.62 5.21 10.64
N LEU A 95 -1.38 5.21 11.14
CA LEU A 95 -0.26 4.49 10.53
C LEU A 95 -0.22 3.01 10.91
N LEU A 96 -0.95 2.60 11.95
CA LEU A 96 -1.02 1.23 12.42
C LEU A 96 -2.48 0.79 12.57
N PRO A 97 -3.29 0.85 11.50
CA PRO A 97 -4.64 0.32 11.54
C PRO A 97 -4.57 -1.19 11.78
N ARG A 98 -5.64 -1.79 12.33
CA ARG A 98 -5.63 -3.18 12.80
C ARG A 98 -5.24 -4.26 11.77
N PHE A 99 -5.35 -3.97 10.48
CA PHE A 99 -4.97 -4.88 9.38
C PHE A 99 -3.53 -4.69 8.89
N GLN A 100 -2.83 -3.66 9.38
CA GLN A 100 -1.47 -3.34 9.00
C GLN A 100 -0.48 -4.22 9.78
N ARG A 101 0.58 -4.65 9.11
CA ARG A 101 1.69 -5.33 9.77
C ARG A 101 2.52 -4.33 10.59
N GLY A 102 3.14 -4.79 11.67
CA GLY A 102 4.10 -3.98 12.42
C GLY A 102 5.36 -3.63 11.63
N HIS A 103 6.33 -3.00 12.30
CA HIS A 103 7.65 -2.73 11.72
C HIS A 103 8.46 -4.03 11.63
N VAL A 104 8.56 -4.59 10.43
CA VAL A 104 9.19 -5.90 10.17
C VAL A 104 10.49 -5.78 9.40
N TRP A 105 10.81 -4.61 8.84
CA TRP A 105 12.11 -4.38 8.24
C TRP A 105 13.20 -4.34 9.30
N THR A 106 14.22 -5.17 9.11
CA THR A 106 15.47 -5.08 9.88
C THR A 106 16.15 -3.75 9.63
N GLU A 107 17.04 -3.34 10.53
CA GLU A 107 17.82 -2.12 10.33
C GLU A 107 18.60 -2.14 9.01
N ALA A 108 19.19 -3.28 8.64
CA ALA A 108 19.89 -3.44 7.37
C ALA A 108 18.98 -3.20 6.15
N GLN A 109 17.73 -3.66 6.20
CA GLN A 109 16.75 -3.38 5.13
C GLN A 109 16.37 -1.89 5.07
N GLN A 110 16.21 -1.25 6.23
CA GLN A 110 15.97 0.20 6.31
C GLN A 110 17.14 0.99 5.73
N VAL A 111 18.38 0.65 6.11
CA VAL A 111 19.61 1.27 5.58
C VAL A 111 19.70 1.08 4.07
N ALA A 112 19.50 -0.14 3.57
CA ALA A 112 19.58 -0.44 2.14
C ALA A 112 18.56 0.38 1.33
N TYR A 113 17.33 0.51 1.84
CA TYR A 113 16.31 1.33 1.20
C TYR A 113 16.74 2.80 1.13
N VAL A 114 17.13 3.41 2.26
CA VAL A 114 17.53 4.83 2.28
C VAL A 114 18.78 5.06 1.42
N ALA A 115 19.76 4.17 1.48
CA ALA A 115 20.97 4.23 0.65
C ALA A 115 20.63 4.23 -0.85
N ASN A 116 19.79 3.30 -1.31
CA ASN A 116 19.37 3.23 -2.71
C ASN A 116 18.68 4.51 -3.15
N MET A 117 17.82 5.07 -2.30
CA MET A 117 17.17 6.35 -2.59
C MET A 117 18.18 7.50 -2.69
N LEU A 118 19.19 7.55 -1.82
CA LEU A 118 20.27 8.55 -1.88
C LEU A 118 21.18 8.37 -3.11
N HIS A 119 21.32 7.14 -3.62
CA HIS A 119 21.97 6.86 -4.91
C HIS A 119 21.15 7.32 -6.12
N GLY A 120 19.94 7.82 -5.92
CA GLY A 120 19.08 8.32 -6.98
C GLY A 120 18.09 7.30 -7.53
N CYS A 121 17.81 6.23 -6.79
CA CYS A 121 16.76 5.29 -7.16
C CYS A 121 15.43 6.05 -7.34
N GLU A 122 14.80 5.84 -8.49
CA GLU A 122 13.59 6.57 -8.83
C GLU A 122 12.29 5.85 -8.52
N VAL A 123 12.38 4.56 -8.20
CA VAL A 123 11.25 3.66 -8.00
C VAL A 123 11.00 3.41 -6.51
N ALA A 124 9.88 2.77 -6.17
CA ALA A 124 9.51 2.42 -4.80
C ALA A 124 9.45 3.61 -3.82
N ARG A 125 8.96 4.77 -4.29
CA ARG A 125 8.74 5.99 -3.48
C ARG A 125 7.28 6.25 -3.12
N THR A 126 6.37 5.43 -3.61
CA THR A 126 4.94 5.66 -3.39
C THR A 126 4.55 5.23 -1.97
N ILE A 127 3.87 6.13 -1.27
CA ILE A 127 3.15 5.85 -0.03
C ILE A 127 1.67 6.00 -0.35
N ILE A 128 0.87 4.99 -0.02
CA ILE A 128 -0.55 4.98 -0.34
C ILE A 128 -1.35 5.12 0.95
N PHE A 129 -2.09 6.21 1.04
CA PHE A 129 -3.12 6.41 2.05
C PHE A 129 -4.50 6.18 1.45
N ASN A 130 -5.43 5.73 2.27
CA ASN A 130 -6.85 5.75 1.96
C ASN A 130 -7.57 6.67 2.94
N HIS A 131 -8.33 7.64 2.43
CA HIS A 131 -9.19 8.50 3.23
C HIS A 131 -10.66 8.21 2.91
N SER A 132 -11.43 7.78 3.91
CA SER A 132 -12.83 7.32 3.71
C SER A 132 -13.78 8.41 3.20
N ARG A 133 -13.48 9.67 3.55
CA ARG A 133 -14.34 10.83 3.27
C ARG A 133 -13.58 11.98 2.58
N TRP A 134 -12.64 11.67 1.67
CA TRP A 134 -11.68 12.64 1.12
C TRP A 134 -12.34 13.92 0.57
N ASP A 135 -13.39 13.74 -0.24
CA ASP A 135 -14.09 14.86 -0.88
C ASP A 135 -15.01 15.65 0.08
N GLU A 136 -15.19 15.18 1.31
CA GLU A 136 -16.07 15.81 2.31
C GLU A 136 -15.31 16.78 3.23
N LEU A 137 -13.98 16.80 3.15
CA LEU A 137 -13.09 17.69 3.93
C LEU A 137 -13.51 17.81 5.41
N PRO A 138 -13.68 16.68 6.13
CA PRO A 138 -14.15 16.74 7.51
C PRO A 138 -13.13 17.47 8.38
N VAL A 139 -13.61 18.40 9.23
CA VAL A 139 -12.73 19.11 10.16
C VAL A 139 -12.41 18.20 11.34
N ARG A 140 -11.13 17.83 11.51
CA ARG A 140 -10.61 16.99 12.62
C ARG A 140 -11.39 15.67 12.78
N PRO A 141 -11.38 14.82 11.74
CA PRO A 141 -12.07 13.54 11.81
C PRO A 141 -11.38 12.60 12.82
N PRO A 142 -12.10 11.59 13.33
CA PRO A 142 -11.52 10.64 14.28
C PRO A 142 -10.38 9.84 13.64
N LYS A 143 -9.45 9.37 14.49
CA LYS A 143 -8.37 8.46 14.08
C LYS A 143 -8.92 7.24 13.32
N GLY A 144 -8.27 6.88 12.21
CA GLY A 144 -8.68 5.81 11.31
C GLY A 144 -9.57 6.28 10.16
N THR A 145 -9.92 7.57 10.10
CA THR A 145 -10.61 8.14 8.93
C THR A 145 -9.71 8.11 7.69
N MET A 146 -8.42 8.38 7.90
CA MET A 146 -7.34 8.09 6.97
C MET A 146 -6.47 6.95 7.51
N VAL A 147 -6.04 6.04 6.63
CA VAL A 147 -5.18 4.90 7.00
C VAL A 147 -4.08 4.68 5.97
N ILE A 148 -2.93 4.19 6.41
CA ILE A 148 -1.88 3.71 5.49
C ILE A 148 -2.19 2.33 4.94
N VAL A 149 -2.17 2.22 3.62
CA VAL A 149 -2.42 0.99 2.86
C VAL A 149 -1.11 0.37 2.39
N ASP A 150 -0.15 1.16 1.91
CA ASP A 150 1.17 0.67 1.50
C ASP A 150 2.27 1.69 1.84
N GLY A 151 3.46 1.17 2.11
CA GLY A 151 4.67 1.98 2.30
C GLY A 151 5.12 2.22 3.75
N LEU A 152 4.47 1.61 4.76
CA LEU A 152 4.82 1.83 6.17
C LEU A 152 6.32 1.64 6.48
N GLN A 153 6.93 0.58 5.95
CA GLN A 153 8.35 0.28 6.25
C GLN A 153 9.29 1.31 5.61
N ARG A 154 8.96 1.78 4.40
CA ARG A 154 9.72 2.81 3.69
C ARG A 154 9.62 4.14 4.42
N LEU A 155 8.39 4.51 4.80
CA LEU A 155 8.12 5.70 5.60
C LEU A 155 8.93 5.66 6.90
N GLU A 156 8.89 4.57 7.65
CA GLU A 156 9.62 4.47 8.92
C GLU A 156 11.14 4.52 8.73
N ALA A 157 11.69 3.86 7.71
CA ALA A 157 13.12 3.90 7.41
C ALA A 157 13.60 5.35 7.19
N VAL A 158 12.87 6.13 6.40
CA VAL A 158 13.19 7.54 6.14
C VAL A 158 13.00 8.38 7.40
N ARG A 159 11.91 8.21 8.16
CA ARG A 159 11.69 8.94 9.41
C ARG A 159 12.80 8.71 10.42
N LYS A 160 13.26 7.45 10.59
CA LYS A 160 14.41 7.15 11.46
C LYS A 160 15.69 7.82 10.97
N PHE A 161 15.96 7.81 9.66
CA PHE A 161 17.12 8.52 9.11
C PHE A 161 17.05 10.03 9.40
N MET A 162 15.92 10.67 9.10
CA MET A 162 15.71 12.11 9.32
C MET A 162 15.80 12.50 10.80
N ARG A 163 15.42 11.61 11.73
CA ARG A 163 15.55 11.81 13.18
C ARG A 163 16.94 11.51 13.74
N ASN A 164 17.91 11.09 12.93
CA ASN A 164 19.24 10.62 13.36
C ASN A 164 19.22 9.31 14.17
N ASP A 165 18.18 8.49 14.01
CA ASP A 165 18.01 7.18 14.64
C ASP A 165 18.48 6.01 13.75
N LEU A 166 18.83 6.31 12.48
CA LEU A 166 19.37 5.35 11.52
C LEU A 166 20.61 5.95 10.87
N ALA A 167 21.74 5.24 10.92
CA ALA A 167 22.95 5.62 10.18
C ALA A 167 22.94 4.96 8.79
N VAL A 168 23.22 5.73 7.75
CA VAL A 168 23.28 5.29 6.35
C VAL A 168 24.65 5.69 5.81
N PHE A 169 25.33 4.77 5.13
CA PHE A 169 26.76 4.94 4.78
C PHE A 169 27.67 5.20 6.01
N GLY A 170 27.29 4.65 7.17
CA GLY A 170 28.01 4.87 8.43
C GLY A 170 27.79 6.25 9.06
N MET A 171 26.87 7.07 8.52
CA MET A 171 26.62 8.43 8.97
C MET A 171 25.13 8.66 9.26
N LYS A 172 24.81 9.38 10.33
CA LYS A 172 23.48 9.92 10.63
C LYS A 172 23.22 11.16 9.76
N TYR A 173 21.95 11.51 9.57
CA TYR A 173 21.55 12.64 8.73
C TYR A 173 22.29 13.94 9.04
N ALA A 174 22.44 14.30 10.31
CA ALA A 174 23.11 15.53 10.77
C ALA A 174 24.61 15.56 10.51
N GLU A 175 25.24 14.42 10.19
CA GLU A 175 26.67 14.32 9.91
C GLU A 175 26.98 14.58 8.43
N PHE A 176 25.99 14.49 7.54
CA PHE A 176 26.17 14.79 6.12
C PHE A 176 26.41 16.29 5.91
N LYS A 177 27.38 16.61 5.05
CA LYS A 177 27.62 17.99 4.59
C LYS A 177 26.83 18.28 3.32
N GLY A 178 26.43 19.54 3.14
CA GLY A 178 25.66 19.99 1.99
C GLY A 178 24.17 19.73 2.13
N SER A 179 23.43 19.82 1.02
CA SER A 179 21.98 19.66 1.00
C SER A 179 21.56 18.33 0.39
N LEU A 180 20.51 17.74 0.95
CA LEU A 180 19.84 16.58 0.40
C LEU A 180 19.27 16.88 -1.00
N ARG A 181 19.47 15.98 -1.96
CA ARG A 181 18.99 16.18 -3.34
C ARG A 181 17.49 15.89 -3.43
N MET A 182 16.69 16.93 -3.61
CA MET A 182 15.22 16.86 -3.60
C MET A 182 14.64 15.91 -4.65
N GLN A 183 15.29 15.81 -5.81
CA GLN A 183 14.84 14.94 -6.90
C GLN A 183 14.72 13.46 -6.49
N TYR A 184 15.48 13.03 -5.48
CA TYR A 184 15.54 11.64 -5.00
C TYR A 184 14.95 11.46 -3.61
N ALA A 185 15.19 12.43 -2.71
CA ALA A 185 14.73 12.40 -1.34
C ALA A 185 13.28 12.93 -1.17
N ARG A 186 12.35 12.21 -1.79
CA ARG A 186 10.92 12.50 -1.73
C ARG A 186 10.09 11.24 -1.78
N PHE A 187 8.93 11.27 -1.14
CA PHE A 187 7.87 10.29 -1.31
C PHE A 187 6.80 10.82 -2.25
N ARG A 188 6.20 9.94 -3.03
CA ARG A 188 4.97 10.23 -3.75
C ARG A 188 3.81 9.77 -2.88
N ILE A 189 3.12 10.72 -2.26
CA ILE A 189 1.96 10.42 -1.43
C ILE A 189 0.74 10.38 -2.33
N ARG A 190 0.11 9.21 -2.39
CA ARG A 190 -1.12 8.96 -3.15
C ARG A 190 -2.27 8.74 -2.18
N ILE A 191 -3.40 9.39 -2.41
CA ILE A 191 -4.60 9.27 -1.59
C ILE A 191 -5.73 8.65 -2.43
N THR A 192 -6.21 7.50 -2.00
CA THR A 192 -7.43 6.86 -2.53
C THR A 192 -8.63 7.18 -1.65
N LYS A 193 -9.83 7.05 -2.22
CA LYS A 193 -11.09 7.18 -1.49
C LYS A 193 -11.87 5.86 -1.52
N LEU A 194 -11.83 5.14 -0.42
CA LEU A 194 -12.65 3.96 -0.16
C LEU A 194 -13.44 4.21 1.12
N ALA A 195 -14.77 4.26 0.98
CA ALA A 195 -15.67 4.67 2.06
C ALA A 195 -15.72 3.69 3.25
N THR A 196 -15.40 2.41 3.02
CA THR A 196 -15.52 1.36 4.03
C THR A 196 -14.17 0.75 4.37
N GLU A 197 -14.00 0.38 5.64
CA GLU A 197 -12.81 -0.32 6.11
C GLU A 197 -12.58 -1.64 5.35
N ALA A 198 -13.66 -2.39 5.08
CA ALA A 198 -13.58 -3.63 4.32
C ALA A 198 -13.02 -3.40 2.90
N ALA A 199 -13.37 -2.29 2.24
CA ALA A 199 -12.79 -1.94 0.95
C ALA A 199 -11.29 -1.60 1.08
N ALA A 200 -10.89 -0.86 2.11
CA ALA A 200 -9.48 -0.54 2.38
C ALA A 200 -8.65 -1.81 2.67
N ILE A 201 -9.19 -2.78 3.40
CA ILE A 201 -8.55 -4.09 3.65
C ILE A 201 -8.39 -4.87 2.35
N ARG A 202 -9.43 -4.93 1.52
CA ARG A 202 -9.34 -5.61 0.21
C ARG A 202 -8.26 -4.98 -0.67
N PHE A 203 -8.16 -3.65 -0.65
CA PHE A 203 -7.13 -2.93 -1.37
C PHE A 203 -5.73 -3.22 -0.81
N TYR A 204 -5.57 -3.22 0.51
CA TYR A 204 -4.33 -3.64 1.18
C TYR A 204 -3.89 -5.04 0.75
N LEU A 205 -4.81 -6.01 0.75
CA LEU A 205 -4.52 -7.38 0.35
C LEU A 205 -4.14 -7.48 -1.13
N ALA A 206 -4.87 -6.80 -2.02
CA ALA A 206 -4.57 -6.79 -3.44
C ALA A 206 -3.17 -6.25 -3.75
N LEU A 207 -2.73 -5.21 -3.03
CA LEU A 207 -1.39 -4.62 -3.19
C LEU A 207 -0.29 -5.49 -2.59
N ASN A 208 -0.52 -6.07 -1.41
CA ASN A 208 0.56 -6.68 -0.62
C ASN A 208 0.65 -8.21 -0.75
N ALA A 209 -0.36 -8.87 -1.32
CA ALA A 209 -0.39 -10.32 -1.49
C ALA A 209 -0.29 -10.78 -2.96
N GLY A 210 -0.37 -9.84 -3.92
CA GLY A 210 -0.35 -10.11 -5.37
C GLY A 210 1.01 -10.48 -5.97
N GLY A 211 2.05 -10.70 -5.14
CA GLY A 211 3.38 -11.11 -5.60
C GLY A 211 4.02 -12.10 -4.63
N THR A 212 4.86 -12.97 -5.17
CA THR A 212 5.80 -13.78 -4.36
C THR A 212 6.87 -12.83 -3.83
N GLN A 213 7.05 -12.73 -2.50
CA GLN A 213 8.29 -12.16 -1.96
C GLN A 213 9.45 -12.93 -2.62
N HIS A 214 10.41 -12.23 -3.24
CA HIS A 214 11.60 -12.91 -3.76
C HIS A 214 12.13 -13.81 -2.66
N THR A 215 12.20 -15.10 -2.96
CA THR A 215 12.72 -16.06 -2.01
C THR A 215 14.19 -15.75 -1.79
N ASP A 216 14.75 -16.17 -0.67
CA ASP A 216 16.16 -15.91 -0.36
C ASP A 216 17.09 -16.47 -1.46
N GLU A 217 16.64 -17.50 -2.18
CA GLU A 217 17.31 -18.07 -3.35
C GLU A 217 17.35 -17.13 -4.56
N GLU A 218 16.28 -16.39 -4.84
CA GLU A 218 16.21 -15.47 -5.98
C GLU A 218 17.10 -14.24 -5.76
N ILE A 219 17.22 -13.78 -4.51
CA ILE A 219 18.17 -12.74 -4.10
C ILE A 219 19.62 -13.25 -4.23
N ALA A 220 19.89 -14.51 -3.87
CA ALA A 220 21.20 -15.13 -4.04
C ALA A 220 21.61 -15.24 -5.52
N ARG A 221 20.68 -15.69 -6.39
CA ARG A 221 20.88 -15.77 -7.84
C ARG A 221 21.25 -14.41 -8.46
N VAL A 222 20.60 -13.33 -8.03
CA VAL A 222 20.86 -11.97 -8.53
C VAL A 222 22.17 -11.40 -8.00
N ARG A 223 22.58 -11.74 -6.76
CA ARG A 223 23.92 -11.39 -6.23
C ARG A 223 25.05 -12.08 -7.00
N GLU A 224 24.84 -13.33 -7.41
CA GLU A 224 25.81 -14.09 -8.21
C GLU A 224 25.92 -13.53 -9.63
N LEU A 225 24.79 -13.10 -10.23
CA LEU A 225 24.75 -12.40 -11.51
C LEU A 225 25.48 -11.04 -11.47
N LEU A 226 25.47 -10.34 -10.33
CA LEU A 226 26.21 -9.08 -10.18
C LEU A 226 27.72 -9.32 -10.20
N SER A 227 28.20 -10.38 -9.55
CA SER A 227 29.62 -10.72 -9.48
C SER A 227 30.24 -11.10 -10.84
N THR A 228 29.46 -11.65 -11.76
CA THR A 228 29.93 -12.04 -13.11
C THR A 228 30.05 -10.85 -14.05
N VAL A 229 29.23 -9.82 -13.85
CA VAL A 229 29.24 -8.58 -14.65
C VAL A 229 30.34 -7.61 -14.18
N GLU A 230 30.72 -7.65 -12.90
CA GLU A 230 31.79 -6.81 -12.33
C GLU A 230 33.21 -7.32 -12.64
N CYS A 231 33.37 -8.53 -13.20
CA CYS A 231 34.66 -9.11 -13.60
C CYS A 231 34.93 -9.11 -15.12
N THR A 232 34.14 -8.38 -15.91
CA THR A 232 34.38 -8.16 -17.36
C THR A 232 34.73 -6.70 -17.61
#